data_AF-A0A529XNW5-F1
#
_entry.id   AF-A0A529XNW5-F1
#
_cell.length_a   1.000
_cell.length_b   1.000
_cell.length_c   1.000
_cell.angle_alpha   90.00
_cell.angle_beta   90.00
_cell.angle_gamma   90.00
#
_symmetry.space_group_name_H-M   'P 1'
#
loop_
_entity.id
_entity.type
_entity.pdbx_description
1 polymer ?
#
loop_
_entity_poly.entity_id
_entity_poly.type
_entity_poly.pdbx_seq_one_letter_code
_entity_poly.pdbx_strand_id
1 'polypeptide(L)'
;RVAEFSDQVQRRLAGEITEDQFRPLRLMNGVYLQLHAYMLRIAVPYGTLNSKQLRMLGHIARKYDKGYGHFTTRQNIQFNWPALSDIPAILADLA
;
A
#
# COMPACT_ATOMS: atom_id res chain seq x y z
N ARG A 1 0.85 -6.73 -13.06
CA ARG A 1 0.06 -6.34 -11.87
C ARG A 1 0.53 -5.00 -11.27
N VAL A 2 1.79 -4.86 -10.82
CA VAL A 2 2.30 -3.56 -10.31
C VAL A 2 2.27 -2.46 -11.39
N ALA A 3 2.74 -2.77 -12.61
CA ALA A 3 2.71 -1.82 -13.74
C ALA A 3 1.29 -1.32 -14.08
N GLU A 4 0.30 -2.21 -14.06
CA GLU A 4 -1.11 -1.87 -14.30
C GLU A 4 -1.66 -0.95 -13.20
N PHE A 5 -1.41 -1.29 -11.93
CA PHE A 5 -1.84 -0.42 -10.82
C PHE A 5 -1.12 0.93 -10.83
N SER A 6 0.15 0.96 -11.26
CA SER A 6 0.90 2.20 -11.44
C SER A 6 0.24 3.12 -12.46
N ASP A 7 -0.18 2.59 -13.62
CA ASP A 7 -0.94 3.36 -14.62
C ASP A 7 -2.25 3.90 -14.04
N GLN A 8 -3.02 3.06 -13.34
CA GLN A 8 -4.27 3.46 -12.70
C GLN A 8 -4.06 4.59 -11.66
N VAL A 9 -2.97 4.54 -10.89
CA VAL A 9 -2.59 5.62 -9.96
C VAL A 9 -2.24 6.90 -10.72
N GLN A 10 -1.46 6.82 -11.79
CA GLN A 10 -1.12 8.00 -12.59
C GLN A 10 -2.37 8.67 -13.17
N ARG A 11 -3.29 7.89 -13.73
CA ARG A 11 -4.57 8.41 -14.26
C ARG A 11 -5.43 9.05 -13.17
N ARG A 12 -5.41 8.50 -11.95
CA ARG A 12 -6.09 9.10 -10.79
C ARG A 12 -5.47 10.43 -10.36
N LEU A 13 -4.13 10.51 -10.38
CA LEU A 13 -3.39 11.74 -10.05
C LEU A 13 -3.55 12.81 -11.13
N ALA A 14 -3.64 12.42 -12.40
CA ALA A 14 -3.93 13.30 -13.53
C ALA A 14 -5.41 13.76 -13.58
N GLY A 15 -6.29 13.18 -12.77
CA GLY A 15 -7.72 13.50 -12.75
C GLY A 15 -8.52 12.86 -13.89
N GLU A 16 -7.94 11.93 -14.65
CA GLU A 16 -8.60 11.23 -15.75
C GLU A 16 -9.65 10.22 -15.27
N ILE A 17 -9.50 9.72 -14.04
CA ILE A 17 -10.50 8.87 -13.39
C ILE A 17 -10.92 9.47 -12.05
N THR A 18 -12.22 9.37 -11.75
CA THR A 18 -12.78 9.88 -10.50
C THR A 18 -12.43 8.98 -9.32
N GLU A 19 -12.59 9.46 -8.09
CA GLU A 19 -12.39 8.63 -6.89
C GLU A 19 -13.33 7.42 -6.86
N ASP A 20 -14.56 7.55 -7.39
CA ASP A 20 -15.51 6.43 -7.44
C ASP A 20 -15.10 5.35 -8.44
N GLN A 21 -14.55 5.75 -9.59
CA GLN A 21 -13.96 4.81 -10.55
C GLN A 21 -12.69 4.17 -10.01
N PHE A 22 -11.88 4.92 -9.25
CA PHE A 22 -10.63 4.43 -8.67
C PHE A 22 -10.83 3.54 -7.44
N ARG A 23 -11.92 3.75 -6.69
CA ARG A 23 -12.26 3.02 -5.46
C ARG A 23 -12.10 1.49 -5.58
N PRO A 24 -12.71 0.78 -6.54
CA PRO A 24 -12.54 -0.66 -6.66
C PRO A 24 -11.08 -1.05 -6.93
N LEU A 25 -10.38 -0.29 -7.79
CA LEU A 25 -8.99 -0.57 -8.18
C LEU A 25 -8.03 -0.50 -7.00
N ARG A 26 -8.16 0.54 -6.18
CA ARG A 26 -7.30 0.72 -4.99
C ARG A 26 -7.61 -0.32 -3.90
N LEU A 27 -8.89 -0.66 -3.71
CA LEU A 27 -9.30 -1.66 -2.71
C LEU A 27 -8.78 -3.06 -3.05
N MET A 28 -8.77 -3.44 -4.32
CA MET A 28 -8.20 -4.72 -4.78
C MET A 28 -6.68 -4.82 -4.55
N ASN A 29 -6.00 -3.69 -4.39
CA ASN A 29 -4.57 -3.60 -4.08
C ASN A 29 -4.30 -3.27 -2.60
N GLY A 30 -5.32 -3.35 -1.73
CA GLY A 30 -5.17 -3.13 -0.29
C GLY A 30 -5.04 -1.67 0.13
N VAL A 31 -5.42 -0.72 -0.74
CA VAL A 31 -5.31 0.72 -0.51
C VAL A 31 -6.67 1.31 -0.11
N TYR A 32 -6.73 1.81 1.11
CA TYR A 32 -7.90 2.41 1.72
C TYR A 32 -7.72 3.92 1.83
N LEU A 33 -8.76 4.70 1.57
CA LEU A 33 -8.77 6.14 1.86
C LEU A 33 -9.39 6.33 3.24
N GLN A 34 -8.60 6.79 4.21
CA GLN A 34 -9.07 7.33 5.49
C GLN A 34 -9.41 8.82 5.30
N LEU A 35 -9.90 9.48 6.35
CA LEU A 35 -10.37 10.87 6.27
C LEU A 35 -9.34 11.83 5.66
N HIS A 36 -8.05 11.62 5.95
CA HIS A 36 -6.97 12.53 5.56
C HIS A 36 -5.79 11.87 4.83
N ALA A 37 -5.79 10.55 4.67
CA ALA A 37 -4.63 9.82 4.16
C ALA A 37 -4.99 8.46 3.56
N TYR A 38 -4.11 7.92 2.73
CA TYR A 38 -4.21 6.54 2.27
C TYR A 38 -3.57 5.59 3.28
N MET A 39 -4.23 4.45 3.52
CA MET A 39 -3.70 3.33 4.28
C MET A 39 -3.46 2.16 3.34
N LEU A 40 -2.22 1.66 3.29
CA LEU A 40 -1.86 0.45 2.58
C LEU A 40 -1.84 -0.73 3.55
N ARG A 41 -2.66 -1.75 3.28
CA ARG A 41 -2.66 -3.02 4.00
C ARG A 41 -1.95 -4.09 3.17
N ILE A 42 -0.87 -4.63 3.73
CA ILE A 42 -0.13 -5.75 3.14
C ILE A 42 -0.62 -7.04 3.76
N ALA A 43 -1.03 -7.98 2.91
CA ALA A 43 -1.45 -9.31 3.33
C ALA A 43 -0.24 -10.16 3.73
N VAL A 44 -0.32 -10.85 4.87
CA VAL A 44 0.69 -11.80 5.35
C VAL A 44 0.03 -13.18 5.45
N PRO A 45 0.23 -14.07 4.47
CA PRO A 45 -0.37 -15.40 4.50
C PRO A 45 -0.01 -16.15 5.78
N TYR A 46 -1.03 -16.63 6.50
CA TYR A 46 -0.90 -17.33 7.77
C TYR A 46 -0.10 -16.58 8.84
N GLY A 47 0.07 -15.25 8.70
CA GLY A 47 0.92 -14.45 9.59
C GLY A 47 2.42 -14.82 9.56
N THR A 48 2.87 -15.59 8.57
CA THR A 48 4.25 -16.12 8.53
C THR A 48 5.16 -15.19 7.74
N LEU A 49 6.27 -14.77 8.37
CA LEU A 49 7.29 -13.91 7.76
C LEU A 49 8.68 -14.44 8.07
N ASN A 50 9.57 -14.44 7.07
CA ASN A 50 10.99 -14.65 7.31
C ASN A 50 11.70 -13.32 7.65
N SER A 51 12.95 -13.41 8.09
CA SER A 51 13.72 -12.22 8.52
C SER A 51 13.98 -11.21 7.40
N LYS A 52 14.04 -11.65 6.13
CA LYS A 52 14.21 -10.75 4.97
C LYS A 52 12.92 -9.95 4.73
N GLN A 53 11.77 -10.61 4.76
CA GLN A 53 10.46 -9.96 4.62
C GLN A 53 10.22 -8.96 5.75
N LEU A 54 10.53 -9.31 6.99
CA LEU A 54 10.38 -8.39 8.13
C LEU A 54 11.29 -7.15 7.98
N ARG A 55 12.53 -7.31 7.49
CA ARG A 55 13.42 -6.19 7.18
C ARG A 55 12.86 -5.31 6.06
N MET A 56 12.25 -5.90 5.03
CA MET A 56 11.59 -5.16 3.96
C MET A 56 10.41 -4.33 4.47
N LEU A 57 9.56 -4.89 5.34
CA LEU A 57 8.50 -4.13 6.00
C LEU A 57 9.06 -2.94 6.80
N GLY A 58 10.18 -3.12 7.50
CA GLY A 58 10.88 -2.02 8.16
C GLY A 58 11.46 -0.98 7.21
N HIS A 59 11.94 -1.39 6.02
CA HIS A 59 12.36 -0.46 4.97
C HIS A 59 11.19 0.40 4.49
N ILE A 60 10.05 -0.23 4.21
CA ILE A 60 8.83 0.45 3.76
C ILE A 60 8.37 1.47 4.81
N ALA A 61 8.34 1.07 6.08
CA ALA A 61 7.97 1.95 7.20
C ALA A 61 8.81 3.23 7.24
N ARG A 62 10.14 3.12 7.04
CA ARG A 62 11.06 4.26 7.10
C ARG A 62 11.05 5.11 5.84
N LYS A 63 10.87 4.49 4.66
CA LYS A 63 11.00 5.17 3.36
C LYS A 63 9.71 5.86 2.93
N TYR A 64 8.56 5.22 3.16
CA TYR A 64 7.28 5.67 2.60
C TYR A 64 6.22 6.00 3.67
N ASP A 65 6.49 5.71 4.94
CA ASP A 65 5.60 6.04 6.07
C ASP A 65 6.40 6.83 7.13
N LYS A 66 5.97 6.81 8.39
CA LYS A 66 6.49 7.58 9.52
C LYS A 66 7.40 6.76 10.44
N GLY A 67 7.99 5.68 9.92
CA GLY A 67 8.92 4.82 10.66
C GLY A 67 8.27 3.73 11.50
N TYR A 68 6.95 3.53 11.42
CA TYR A 68 6.22 2.48 12.12
C TYR A 68 5.17 1.81 11.23
N GLY A 69 4.70 0.64 11.64
CA GLY A 69 3.61 -0.09 11.01
C GLY A 69 2.73 -0.75 12.05
N HIS A 70 1.47 -1.00 11.70
CA HIS A 70 0.49 -1.61 12.62
C HIS A 70 0.15 -3.04 12.19
N PHE A 71 0.47 -4.01 13.05
CA PHE A 71 -0.07 -5.36 12.88
C PHE A 71 -1.55 -5.38 13.25
N THR A 72 -2.31 -6.08 12.44
CA THR A 72 -3.75 -6.27 12.62
C THR A 72 -4.03 -7.54 13.41
N THR A 73 -5.24 -7.66 13.94
CA THR A 73 -5.73 -8.91 14.57
C THR A 73 -5.79 -10.09 13.60
N ARG A 74 -5.76 -9.83 12.28
CA ARG A 74 -5.68 -10.85 11.22
C ARG A 74 -4.24 -11.07 10.72
N GLN A 75 -3.24 -10.70 11.52
CA GLN A 75 -1.80 -10.91 11.27
C GLN A 75 -1.23 -10.21 10.03
N ASN A 76 -2.02 -9.40 9.32
CA ASN A 76 -1.56 -8.47 8.28
C ASN A 76 -0.87 -7.24 8.90
N ILE A 77 -0.18 -6.45 8.07
CA ILE A 77 0.42 -5.17 8.48
C ILE A 77 -0.18 -4.00 7.69
N GLN A 78 -0.29 -2.84 8.35
CA GLN A 78 -0.82 -1.60 7.78
C GLN A 78 0.18 -0.44 7.92
N PHE A 79 0.27 0.36 6.85
CA PHE A 79 0.96 1.64 6.76
C PHE A 79 -0.09 2.72 6.50
N ASN A 80 -0.17 3.76 7.33
CA ASN A 80 -1.30 4.70 7.35
C ASN A 80 -1.01 6.03 6.67
N TRP A 81 0.25 6.30 6.32
CA TRP A 81 0.66 7.58 5.75
C TRP A 81 1.38 7.51 4.40
N PRO A 82 1.35 6.41 3.60
CA PRO A 82 1.96 6.46 2.28
C PRO A 82 1.23 7.45 1.37
N ALA A 83 2.00 8.25 0.63
CA ALA A 83 1.46 9.04 -0.47
C ALA A 83 0.96 8.10 -1.57
N LEU A 84 -0.17 8.44 -2.21
CA LEU A 84 -0.75 7.61 -3.28
C LEU A 84 0.24 7.32 -4.41
N SER A 85 1.06 8.32 -4.77
CA SER A 85 2.10 8.23 -5.80
C SER A 85 3.17 7.18 -5.50
N ASP A 86 3.41 6.89 -4.22
CA ASP A 86 4.51 6.03 -3.77
C ASP A 86 4.06 4.57 -3.62
N ILE A 87 2.76 4.31 -3.57
CA ILE A 87 2.21 2.96 -3.38
C ILE A 87 2.67 1.98 -4.47
N PRO A 88 2.70 2.32 -5.78
CA PRO A 88 3.25 1.43 -6.79
C PRO A 88 4.71 1.03 -6.52
N ALA A 89 5.54 1.95 -6.00
CA ALA A 89 6.92 1.66 -5.62
C ALA A 89 7.00 0.72 -4.40
N ILE A 90 6.13 0.92 -3.40
CA ILE A 90 6.01 0.01 -2.25
C ILE A 90 5.67 -1.42 -2.72
N LEU A 91 4.73 -1.55 -3.65
CA LEU A 91 4.33 -2.86 -4.19
C LEU A 91 5.45 -3.50 -5.03
N ALA A 92 6.28 -2.71 -5.70
CA ALA A 92 7.46 -3.20 -6.41
C ALA A 92 8.54 -3.70 -5.44
N ASP A 93 8.79 -2.99 -4.33
CA ASP A 93 9.75 -3.42 -3.30
C ASP A 93 9.33 -4.73 -2.60
N LEU A 94 8.05 -5.08 -2.63
CA LEU A 94 7.48 -6.30 -2.04
C LEU A 94 7.39 -7.50 -3.00
N ALA A 95 7.54 -7.28 -4.31
CA ALA A 95 7.41 -8.29 -5.36
C ALA A 95 8.68 -9.13 -5.49
#